data_AF-A0A086J8S2-F1
#
_entry.id   AF-A0A086J8S2-F1
#
_cell.length_a   1.000
_cell.length_b   1.000
_cell.length_c   1.000
_cell.angle_alpha   90.00
_cell.angle_beta   90.00
_cell.angle_gamma   90.00
#
_symmetry.space_group_name_H-M   'P 1'
#
loop_
_entity.id
_entity.type
_entity.pdbx_description
1 polymer ?
#
loop_
_entity_poly.entity_id
_entity_poly.type
_entity_poly.pdbx_seq_one_letter_code
_entity_poly.pdbx_strand_id
1 'polypeptide(L)'
;MASQILVPLFDRLQLQLGEAVQLYRRVLRVHRTQLGSAPMRDLADKFARAEFRSHMAAASEAASAIASASECQYTGGPEVALQPTNSKGSHSPRPEGGFSDGSSNAGNDALPIQRGTGCIPSIAVQEIFSGKGRFRQAEKHPTGCEKASPENQAPWVREVTEAEKVSKQLELFTEAWREYLAFADNRSLRRGRHLRPAQRELLSDDQKQQLQSIKQAQHLFRQQLHKPD
;
A
#
# COMPACT_ATOMS: atom_id res chain seq x y z
N MET A 1 29.24 10.37 -9.55
CA MET A 1 27.98 10.71 -10.26
C MET A 1 26.79 9.94 -9.70
N ALA A 2 26.84 8.61 -9.56
CA ALA A 2 25.73 7.81 -9.02
C ALA A 2 25.20 8.30 -7.66
N SER A 3 26.10 8.64 -6.73
CA SER A 3 25.73 9.19 -5.42
C SER A 3 24.93 10.49 -5.47
N GLN A 4 25.14 11.33 -6.50
CA GLN A 4 24.41 12.60 -6.65
C GLN A 4 22.94 12.39 -7.05
N ILE A 5 22.60 11.22 -7.62
CA ILE A 5 21.23 10.89 -8.06
C ILE A 5 20.52 10.03 -7.00
N LEU A 6 21.23 9.06 -6.40
CA LEU A 6 20.66 8.10 -5.46
C LEU A 6 20.20 8.76 -4.15
N VAL A 7 20.98 9.70 -3.62
CA VAL A 7 20.67 10.35 -2.32
C VAL A 7 19.37 11.16 -2.38
N PRO A 8 19.17 12.10 -3.35
CA PRO A 8 17.91 12.83 -3.45
C PRO A 8 16.68 11.93 -3.68
N LEU A 9 16.87 10.82 -4.41
CA LEU A 9 15.79 9.88 -4.69
C LEU A 9 15.36 9.12 -3.43
N PHE A 10 16.34 8.68 -2.64
CA PHE A 10 16.10 8.06 -1.34
C PHE A 10 15.36 9.01 -0.38
N ASP A 11 15.84 10.25 -0.25
CA ASP A 11 15.20 11.27 0.59
C ASP A 11 13.75 11.54 0.16
N ARG A 12 13.50 11.65 -1.15
CA ARG A 12 12.15 11.81 -1.69
C ARG A 12 11.25 10.63 -1.31
N LEU A 13 11.72 9.39 -1.49
CA LEU A 13 10.95 8.20 -1.12
C LEU A 13 10.64 8.17 0.39
N GLN A 14 11.61 8.52 1.24
CA GLN A 14 11.38 8.58 2.69
C GLN A 14 10.32 9.62 3.07
N LEU A 15 10.35 10.80 2.46
CA LEU A 15 9.33 11.83 2.68
C LEU A 15 7.95 11.35 2.23
N GLN A 16 7.85 10.73 1.05
CA GLN A 16 6.59 10.18 0.53
C GLN A 16 6.04 9.06 1.44
N LEU A 17 6.90 8.19 1.98
CA LEU A 17 6.51 7.16 2.94
C LEU A 17 5.93 7.78 4.23
N GLY A 18 6.58 8.81 4.76
CA GLY A 18 6.12 9.54 5.94
C GLY A 18 4.72 10.14 5.72
N GLU A 19 4.49 10.75 4.55
CA GLU A 19 3.19 11.29 4.18
C GLU A 19 2.12 10.18 4.04
N ALA A 20 2.43 9.09 3.35
CA ALA A 20 1.50 7.98 3.16
C ALA A 20 1.02 7.40 4.50
N VAL A 21 1.90 7.29 5.49
CA VAL A 21 1.54 6.86 6.86
C VAL A 21 0.57 7.84 7.53
N GLN A 22 0.76 9.16 7.34
CA GLN A 22 -0.16 10.15 7.89
C GLN A 22 -1.55 10.06 7.25
N LEU A 23 -1.61 9.92 5.92
CA LEU A 23 -2.86 9.72 5.18
C LEU A 23 -3.57 8.44 5.63
N TYR A 24 -2.83 7.33 5.78
CA TYR A 24 -3.38 6.06 6.28
C TYR A 24 -4.13 6.25 7.61
N ARG A 25 -3.48 6.92 8.58
CA ARG A 25 -4.08 7.19 9.89
C ARG A 25 -5.30 8.11 9.80
N ARG A 26 -5.35 9.04 8.83
CA ARG A 26 -6.53 9.88 8.58
C ARG A 26 -7.68 9.05 8.02
N VAL A 27 -7.42 8.19 7.03
CA VAL A 27 -8.42 7.28 6.43
C VAL A 27 -9.08 6.41 7.50
N LEU A 28 -8.29 5.78 8.38
CA LEU A 28 -8.84 4.96 9.46
C LEU A 28 -9.69 5.77 10.46
N ARG A 29 -9.34 7.03 10.72
CA ARG A 29 -10.16 7.91 11.57
C ARG A 29 -11.49 8.23 10.89
N VAL A 30 -11.47 8.56 9.60
CA VAL A 30 -12.66 8.82 8.80
C VAL A 30 -13.58 7.59 8.75
N HIS A 31 -13.04 6.39 8.60
CA HIS A 31 -13.84 5.16 8.67
C HIS A 31 -14.57 5.04 10.00
N ARG A 32 -13.91 5.31 11.13
CA ARG A 32 -14.51 5.21 12.46
C ARG A 32 -15.61 6.24 12.70
N THR A 33 -15.45 7.45 12.17
CA THR A 33 -16.42 8.54 12.38
C THR A 33 -17.60 8.46 11.41
N GLN A 34 -17.37 8.03 10.17
CA GLN A 34 -18.39 8.10 9.12
C GLN A 34 -19.08 6.77 8.80
N LEU A 35 -18.42 5.62 9.03
CA LEU A 35 -19.04 4.30 8.82
C LEU A 35 -19.79 3.88 10.08
N GLY A 36 -21.09 4.19 10.13
CA GLY A 36 -21.92 3.96 11.32
C GLY A 36 -22.12 2.49 11.72
N SER A 37 -21.80 1.52 10.86
CA SER A 37 -21.93 0.09 11.18
C SER A 37 -20.57 -0.59 11.30
N ALA A 38 -20.35 -1.33 12.40
CA ALA A 38 -19.10 -2.04 12.67
C ALA A 38 -18.65 -2.98 11.52
N PRO A 39 -19.53 -3.79 10.88
CA PRO A 39 -19.10 -4.67 9.80
C PRO A 39 -18.54 -3.93 8.57
N MET A 40 -19.15 -2.79 8.21
CA MET A 40 -18.68 -1.98 7.09
C MET A 40 -17.34 -1.31 7.39
N ARG A 41 -17.16 -0.85 8.63
CA ARG A 41 -15.90 -0.27 9.09
C ARG A 41 -14.79 -1.31 9.06
N ASP A 42 -15.04 -2.52 9.55
CA ASP A 42 -14.05 -3.59 9.56
C ASP A 42 -13.66 -4.01 8.14
N LEU A 43 -14.63 -4.07 7.22
CA LEU A 43 -14.37 -4.34 5.81
C LEU A 43 -13.50 -3.23 5.17
N ALA A 44 -13.86 -1.96 5.38
CA ALA A 44 -13.12 -0.82 4.85
C ALA A 44 -11.70 -0.74 5.43
N ASP A 45 -11.54 -0.98 6.73
CA ASP A 45 -10.24 -1.02 7.41
C ASP A 45 -9.37 -2.17 6.89
N LYS A 46 -9.94 -3.35 6.65
CA LYS A 46 -9.22 -4.49 6.04
C LYS A 46 -8.71 -4.14 4.65
N PHE A 47 -9.55 -3.53 3.82
CA PHE A 47 -9.17 -3.10 2.48
C PHE A 47 -8.05 -2.05 2.53
N ALA A 48 -8.24 -0.97 3.30
CA ALA A 48 -7.22 0.07 3.44
C ALA A 48 -5.88 -0.47 3.98
N ARG A 49 -5.90 -1.42 4.92
CA ARG A 49 -4.71 -2.12 5.41
C ARG A 49 -4.02 -2.98 4.35
N ALA A 50 -4.79 -3.63 3.47
CA ALA A 50 -4.24 -4.46 2.42
C ALA A 50 -3.54 -3.59 1.36
N GLU A 51 -4.24 -2.57 0.86
CA GLU A 51 -3.73 -1.59 -0.10
C GLU A 51 -2.47 -0.90 0.44
N PHE A 52 -2.53 -0.39 1.66
CA PHE A 52 -1.38 0.28 2.29
C PHE A 52 -0.16 -0.62 2.35
N ARG A 53 -0.32 -1.86 2.85
CA ARG A 53 0.80 -2.80 2.97
C ARG A 53 1.41 -3.13 1.62
N SER A 54 0.60 -3.34 0.59
CA SER A 54 1.08 -3.64 -0.76
C SER A 54 1.97 -2.52 -1.31
N HIS A 55 1.52 -1.27 -1.20
CA HIS A 55 2.28 -0.11 -1.69
C HIS A 55 3.50 0.21 -0.83
N MET A 56 3.40 0.07 0.50
CA MET A 56 4.55 0.30 1.39
C MET A 56 5.63 -0.76 1.23
N ALA A 57 5.27 -2.03 1.02
CA ALA A 57 6.24 -3.09 0.77
C ALA A 57 7.10 -2.78 -0.46
N ALA A 58 6.46 -2.47 -1.59
CA ALA A 58 7.15 -2.11 -2.83
C ALA A 58 8.05 -0.87 -2.65
N ALA A 59 7.56 0.17 -1.95
CA ALA A 59 8.35 1.37 -1.66
C ALA A 59 9.56 1.09 -0.75
N SER A 60 9.39 0.24 0.26
CA SER A 60 10.48 -0.14 1.17
C SER A 60 11.54 -1.01 0.50
N GLU A 61 11.13 -1.89 -0.41
CA GLU A 61 12.03 -2.73 -1.20
C GLU A 61 12.88 -1.86 -2.14
N ALA A 62 12.25 -0.94 -2.87
CA ALA A 62 12.95 0.01 -3.73
C ALA A 62 13.91 0.90 -2.93
N ALA A 63 13.51 1.39 -1.75
CA ALA A 63 14.38 2.19 -0.89
C ALA A 63 15.60 1.39 -0.39
N SER A 64 15.40 0.12 -0.03
CA SER A 64 16.48 -0.78 0.41
C SER A 64 17.45 -1.11 -0.72
N ALA A 65 16.94 -1.31 -1.94
CA ALA A 65 17.76 -1.52 -3.13
C ALA A 65 18.70 -0.33 -3.40
N ILE A 66 18.19 0.91 -3.32
CA ILE A 66 19.00 2.13 -3.46
C ILE A 66 20.09 2.20 -2.39
N ALA A 67 19.74 1.95 -1.13
CA ALA A 67 20.68 2.00 -0.02
C ALA A 67 21.84 1.01 -0.24
N SER A 68 21.52 -0.23 -0.62
CA SER A 68 22.53 -1.25 -0.93
C SER A 68 23.43 -0.87 -2.12
N ALA A 69 22.87 -0.26 -3.17
CA ALA A 69 23.63 0.20 -4.33
C ALA A 69 24.59 1.36 -4.00
N SER A 70 24.25 2.17 -2.99
CA SER A 70 25.08 3.27 -2.51
C SER A 70 26.29 2.78 -1.69
N GLU A 71 26.10 1.78 -0.83
CA GLU A 71 27.15 1.26 0.07
C GLU A 71 28.28 0.52 -0.67
N CYS A 72 27.97 -0.18 -1.77
CA CYS A 72 28.96 -0.94 -2.55
C CYS A 72 30.09 -0.10 -3.18
N GLN A 73 30.01 1.24 -3.16
CA GLN A 73 31.05 2.10 -3.75
C GLN A 73 32.17 2.49 -2.76
N TYR A 74 32.06 2.18 -1.46
CA TYR A 74 32.98 2.70 -0.45
C TYR A 74 34.02 1.70 0.11
N THR A 75 34.01 0.43 -0.29
CA THR A 75 34.94 -0.58 0.26
C THR A 75 36.31 -0.61 -0.44
N GLY A 76 36.55 0.24 -1.43
CA GLY A 76 37.84 0.37 -2.14
C GLY A 76 38.79 1.43 -1.58
N GLY A 77 38.64 1.85 -0.32
CA GLY A 77 39.66 2.67 0.33
C GLY A 77 40.91 1.82 0.59
N PRO A 78 42.13 2.31 0.28
CA PRO A 78 43.35 1.55 0.51
C PRO A 78 43.41 1.15 1.97
N GLU A 79 43.43 -0.15 2.18
CA GLU A 79 43.59 -0.84 3.44
C GLU A 79 44.86 -0.32 4.14
N VAL A 80 44.71 0.72 4.96
CA VAL A 80 45.73 1.08 5.93
C VAL A 80 45.68 -0.04 6.97
N ALA A 81 46.55 -1.03 6.78
CA ALA A 81 46.75 -2.16 7.68
C ALA A 81 47.09 -1.67 9.09
N LEU A 82 46.07 -1.36 9.89
CA LEU A 82 46.21 -1.15 11.32
C LEU A 82 46.19 -2.51 11.98
N GLN A 83 47.39 -2.90 12.42
CA GLN A 83 47.67 -4.16 13.11
C GLN A 83 46.76 -4.34 14.34
N PRO A 84 46.34 -5.59 14.62
CA PRO A 84 45.57 -5.90 15.81
C PRO A 84 46.46 -5.81 17.06
N THR A 85 46.32 -4.76 17.85
CA THR A 85 46.87 -4.73 19.20
C THR A 85 45.92 -5.49 20.14
N ASN A 86 46.34 -6.70 20.50
CA ASN A 86 45.76 -7.50 21.56
C ASN A 86 45.72 -6.70 22.87
N SER A 87 44.55 -6.15 23.23
CA SER A 87 44.30 -5.65 24.58
C SER A 87 43.28 -6.54 25.27
N LYS A 88 43.81 -7.50 26.05
CA LYS A 88 43.11 -8.21 27.12
C LYS A 88 42.64 -7.18 28.15
N GLY A 89 41.36 -7.21 28.50
CA GLY A 89 40.93 -6.66 29.78
C GLY A 89 39.48 -6.22 29.83
N SER A 90 38.66 -7.01 30.52
CA SER A 90 37.99 -6.60 31.75
C SER A 90 36.52 -7.03 31.76
N HIS A 91 36.27 -8.06 32.55
CA HIS A 91 34.95 -8.50 32.97
C HIS A 91 34.22 -7.36 33.69
N SER A 92 32.97 -7.11 33.31
CA SER A 92 32.05 -6.30 34.12
C SER A 92 30.79 -7.12 34.42
N PRO A 93 30.31 -7.11 35.67
CA PRO A 93 29.31 -8.06 36.15
C PRO A 93 27.89 -7.66 35.75
N ARG A 94 27.09 -8.70 35.53
CA ARG A 94 25.68 -8.68 35.17
C ARG A 94 24.84 -8.50 36.43
N PRO A 95 23.95 -7.48 36.53
CA PRO A 95 22.98 -7.44 37.62
C PRO A 95 21.79 -8.34 37.28
N GLU A 96 21.60 -9.38 38.10
CA GLU A 96 20.37 -10.17 38.14
C GLU A 96 19.27 -9.34 38.83
N GLY A 97 18.40 -8.75 38.02
CA GLY A 97 17.15 -8.14 38.48
C GLY A 97 16.00 -9.10 38.26
N GLY A 98 15.71 -9.94 39.26
CA GLY A 98 14.49 -10.73 39.33
C GLY A 98 13.28 -9.81 39.52
N PHE A 99 12.34 -9.86 38.59
CA PHE A 99 11.00 -9.31 38.79
C PHE A 99 9.99 -10.46 38.75
N SER A 100 9.30 -10.58 39.87
CA SER A 100 8.33 -11.60 40.22
C SER A 100 7.14 -11.67 39.27
N ASP A 101 6.73 -12.91 39.04
CA ASP A 101 5.44 -13.32 38.49
C ASP A 101 4.26 -12.76 39.30
N GLY A 102 3.21 -12.35 38.58
CA GLY A 102 1.97 -11.92 39.19
C GLY A 102 0.96 -11.35 38.22
N SER A 103 0.51 -12.14 37.23
CA SER A 103 -0.75 -11.82 36.56
C SER A 103 -1.45 -13.06 36.02
N SER A 104 -2.28 -13.64 36.88
CA SER A 104 -3.38 -14.52 36.51
C SER A 104 -4.35 -13.72 35.64
N ASN A 105 -4.47 -14.07 34.36
CA ASN A 105 -5.62 -13.64 33.58
C ASN A 105 -6.36 -14.86 33.05
N ALA A 106 -7.64 -14.87 33.37
CA ALA A 106 -8.56 -15.99 33.24
C ALA A 106 -8.82 -16.34 31.78
N GLY A 107 -9.31 -17.57 31.59
CA GLY A 107 -9.47 -18.23 30.31
C GLY A 107 -10.29 -17.43 29.30
N ASN A 108 -9.73 -17.32 28.11
CA ASN A 108 -10.51 -17.13 26.90
C ASN A 108 -10.36 -18.40 26.07
N ASP A 109 -11.46 -19.14 25.95
CA ASP A 109 -11.61 -20.29 25.08
C ASP A 109 -11.14 -19.96 23.66
N ALA A 110 -10.06 -20.61 23.27
CA ALA A 110 -9.47 -20.52 21.94
C ALA A 110 -10.25 -21.43 20.98
N LEU A 111 -11.09 -20.83 20.15
CA LEU A 111 -11.53 -21.47 18.91
C LEU A 111 -10.34 -21.56 17.93
N PRO A 112 -10.19 -22.68 17.19
CA PRO A 112 -9.05 -22.88 16.31
C PRO A 112 -9.14 -21.94 15.09
N ILE A 113 -8.38 -20.84 15.14
CA ILE A 113 -8.11 -20.02 13.96
C ILE A 113 -7.13 -20.80 13.08
N GLN A 114 -7.67 -21.51 12.08
CA GLN A 114 -6.88 -22.05 10.98
C GLN A 114 -6.14 -20.89 10.29
N ARG A 115 -4.83 -20.84 10.45
CA ARG A 115 -3.91 -20.05 9.61
C ARG A 115 -3.92 -20.66 8.21
N GLY A 116 -4.92 -20.29 7.42
CA GLY A 116 -4.83 -20.40 5.96
C GLY A 116 -3.95 -19.27 5.45
N THR A 117 -2.72 -19.59 5.06
CA THR A 117 -1.90 -18.80 4.13
C THR A 117 -2.57 -18.81 2.75
N GLY A 118 -3.75 -18.18 2.68
CA GLY A 118 -4.40 -17.83 1.43
C GLY A 118 -3.75 -16.55 0.93
N CYS A 119 -2.75 -16.68 0.06
CA CYS A 119 -2.42 -15.64 -0.90
C CYS A 119 -3.70 -15.40 -1.71
N ILE A 120 -4.53 -14.46 -1.27
CA ILE A 120 -5.62 -13.96 -2.09
C ILE A 120 -4.91 -13.35 -3.30
N PRO A 121 -5.11 -13.87 -4.52
CA PRO A 121 -4.57 -13.22 -5.71
C PRO A 121 -5.05 -11.79 -5.66
N SER A 122 -4.13 -10.85 -5.79
CA SER A 122 -4.42 -9.43 -5.91
C SER A 122 -5.37 -9.28 -7.11
N ILE A 123 -6.67 -9.35 -6.86
CA ILE A 123 -7.71 -9.25 -7.86
C ILE A 123 -7.62 -7.81 -8.35
N ALA A 124 -6.92 -7.64 -9.47
CA ALA A 124 -7.05 -6.61 -10.48
C ALA A 124 -7.97 -5.41 -10.12
N VAL A 125 -7.59 -4.62 -9.12
CA VAL A 125 -8.05 -3.22 -8.98
C VAL A 125 -7.09 -2.29 -9.74
N GLN A 126 -6.27 -2.82 -10.64
CA GLN A 126 -5.47 -2.02 -11.58
C GLN A 126 -6.27 -1.56 -12.81
N GLU A 127 -7.46 -2.11 -13.10
CA GLU A 127 -8.20 -1.74 -14.32
C GLU A 127 -9.23 -0.61 -14.17
N ILE A 128 -9.47 -0.06 -12.97
CA ILE A 128 -10.47 1.02 -12.83
C ILE A 128 -9.86 2.43 -12.98
N PHE A 129 -8.54 2.57 -12.88
CA PHE A 129 -7.84 3.85 -13.09
C PHE A 129 -6.87 3.87 -14.29
N SER A 130 -6.79 2.79 -15.06
CA SER A 130 -6.17 2.84 -16.39
C SER A 130 -7.25 3.27 -17.37
N GLY A 131 -7.37 4.59 -17.58
CA GLY A 131 -8.19 5.14 -18.66
C GLY A 131 -7.74 4.56 -20.00
N LYS A 132 -8.38 3.46 -20.42
CA LYS A 132 -8.29 2.86 -21.75
C LYS A 132 -8.97 3.80 -22.75
N GLY A 133 -8.32 4.93 -23.03
CA GLY A 133 -8.46 5.60 -24.31
C GLY A 133 -7.85 4.71 -25.37
N ARG A 134 -8.67 3.86 -26.01
CA ARG A 134 -8.31 3.19 -27.27
C ARG A 134 -8.19 4.26 -28.36
N PHE A 135 -7.08 5.00 -28.39
CA PHE A 135 -6.65 5.69 -29.59
C PHE A 135 -5.94 4.65 -30.46
N ARG A 136 -6.67 4.07 -31.42
CA ARG A 136 -6.06 3.34 -32.53
C ARG A 136 -5.35 4.36 -33.42
N GLN A 137 -4.09 4.68 -33.12
CA GLN A 137 -3.20 5.24 -34.12
C GLN A 137 -2.56 4.10 -34.88
N ALA A 138 -2.90 4.02 -36.17
CA ALA A 138 -2.20 3.18 -37.13
C ALA A 138 -0.83 3.83 -37.41
N GLU A 139 0.18 3.50 -36.63
CA GLU A 139 1.55 3.89 -36.93
C GLU A 139 2.17 2.92 -37.94
N LYS A 140 2.55 3.49 -39.09
CA LYS A 140 3.43 2.87 -40.07
C LYS A 140 4.80 2.68 -39.43
N HIS A 141 5.27 1.44 -39.35
CA HIS A 141 6.61 1.10 -38.86
C HIS A 141 7.70 1.76 -39.72
N PRO A 142 8.58 2.61 -39.15
CA PRO A 142 9.88 2.88 -39.75
C PRO A 142 10.83 1.73 -39.39
N THR A 143 11.15 0.93 -40.39
CA THR A 143 12.18 -0.10 -40.38
C THR A 143 13.56 0.58 -40.28
N GLY A 144 14.35 0.23 -39.28
CA GLY A 144 15.79 0.54 -39.24
C GLY A 144 16.21 1.58 -38.20
N CYS A 145 16.13 1.22 -36.91
CA CYS A 145 16.98 1.84 -35.90
C CYS A 145 17.53 0.70 -35.04
N GLU A 146 18.80 0.38 -35.23
CA GLU A 146 19.55 -0.58 -34.44
C GLU A 146 19.50 -0.16 -32.98
N LYS A 147 18.59 -0.77 -32.21
CA LYS A 147 18.56 -0.62 -30.76
C LYS A 147 19.83 -1.26 -30.23
N ALA A 148 20.83 -0.43 -29.92
CA ALA A 148 22.01 -0.82 -29.19
C ALA A 148 21.58 -1.68 -27.98
N SER A 149 22.09 -2.91 -27.93
CA SER A 149 21.73 -3.89 -26.91
C SER A 149 21.96 -3.30 -25.51
N PRO A 150 20.98 -3.35 -24.59
CA PRO A 150 21.08 -2.76 -23.25
C PRO A 150 22.06 -3.51 -22.31
N GLU A 151 22.88 -4.41 -22.83
CA GLU A 151 23.77 -5.29 -22.05
C GLU A 151 24.93 -4.58 -21.33
N ASN A 152 25.26 -3.33 -21.70
CA ASN A 152 26.36 -2.58 -21.08
C ASN A 152 25.93 -1.45 -20.13
N GLN A 153 24.65 -1.37 -19.73
CA GLN A 153 24.26 -0.40 -18.72
C GLN A 153 24.78 -0.82 -17.35
N ALA A 154 25.40 0.13 -16.64
CA ALA A 154 25.92 -0.11 -15.31
C ALA A 154 24.78 -0.62 -14.38
N PRO A 155 25.04 -1.60 -13.50
CA PRO A 155 24.01 -2.26 -12.70
C PRO A 155 23.02 -1.28 -12.08
N TRP A 156 23.53 -0.26 -11.37
CA TRP A 156 22.79 0.80 -10.66
C TRP A 156 21.73 1.56 -11.48
N VAL A 157 21.82 1.57 -12.82
CA VAL A 157 20.83 2.24 -13.67
C VAL A 157 19.47 1.54 -13.55
N ARG A 158 19.46 0.22 -13.37
CA ARG A 158 18.21 -0.55 -13.24
C ARG A 158 17.49 -0.20 -11.93
N GLU A 159 18.21 -0.19 -10.82
CA GLU A 159 17.68 0.13 -9.49
C GLU A 159 17.16 1.57 -9.44
N VAL A 160 17.87 2.53 -10.06
CA VAL A 160 17.37 3.93 -10.17
C VAL A 160 16.05 3.97 -10.94
N THR A 161 15.98 3.33 -12.11
CA THR A 161 14.74 3.37 -12.91
C THR A 161 13.57 2.67 -12.23
N GLU A 162 13.82 1.62 -11.47
CA GLU A 162 12.80 0.92 -10.69
C GLU A 162 12.33 1.78 -9.53
N ALA A 163 13.25 2.37 -8.77
CA ALA A 163 12.91 3.25 -7.67
C ALA A 163 12.14 4.50 -8.12
N GLU A 164 12.46 5.08 -9.28
CA GLU A 164 11.68 6.17 -9.86
C GLU A 164 10.24 5.75 -10.20
N LYS A 165 10.05 4.54 -10.74
CA LYS A 165 8.71 4.00 -11.03
C LYS A 165 7.92 3.83 -9.74
N VAL A 166 8.55 3.27 -8.70
CA VAL A 166 7.93 3.06 -7.40
C VAL A 166 7.59 4.40 -6.72
N SER A 167 8.47 5.40 -6.82
CA SER A 167 8.19 6.76 -6.31
C SER A 167 6.97 7.39 -7.00
N LYS A 168 6.85 7.25 -8.33
CA LYS A 168 5.68 7.72 -9.08
C LYS A 168 4.41 6.95 -8.70
N GLN A 169 4.49 5.64 -8.53
CA GLN A 169 3.37 4.82 -8.08
C GLN A 169 2.90 5.21 -6.68
N LEU A 170 3.84 5.48 -5.77
CA LEU A 170 3.55 5.95 -4.42
C LEU A 170 2.90 7.33 -4.44
N GLU A 171 3.35 8.23 -5.31
CA GLU A 171 2.74 9.56 -5.52
C GLU A 171 1.28 9.45 -5.96
N LEU A 172 1.00 8.66 -7.01
CA LEU A 172 -0.36 8.40 -7.50
C LEU A 172 -1.24 7.78 -6.40
N PHE A 173 -0.69 6.85 -5.61
CA PHE A 173 -1.38 6.26 -4.48
C PHE A 173 -1.73 7.30 -3.40
N THR A 174 -0.77 8.14 -3.01
CA THR A 174 -1.01 9.21 -2.03
C THR A 174 -2.05 10.20 -2.51
N GLU A 175 -2.05 10.56 -3.79
CA GLU A 175 -3.03 11.47 -4.39
C GLU A 175 -4.44 10.86 -4.38
N ALA A 176 -4.58 9.60 -4.81
CA ALA A 176 -5.86 8.88 -4.75
C ALA A 176 -6.43 8.82 -3.32
N TRP A 177 -5.57 8.74 -2.30
CA TRP A 177 -5.97 8.77 -0.90
C TRP A 177 -6.38 10.16 -0.41
N ARG A 178 -5.72 11.22 -0.88
CA ARG A 178 -6.16 12.61 -0.62
C ARG A 178 -7.53 12.85 -1.25
N GLU A 179 -7.73 12.42 -2.50
CA GLU A 179 -9.03 12.50 -3.17
C GLU A 179 -10.12 11.72 -2.43
N TYR A 180 -9.79 10.52 -1.94
CA TYR A 180 -10.72 9.73 -1.12
C TYR A 180 -11.13 10.47 0.17
N LEU A 181 -10.17 11.07 0.87
CA LEU A 181 -10.45 11.85 2.08
C LEU A 181 -11.32 13.07 1.76
N ALA A 182 -10.99 13.82 0.72
CA ALA A 182 -11.79 14.96 0.26
C ALA A 182 -13.22 14.52 -0.12
N PHE A 183 -13.37 13.36 -0.77
CA PHE A 183 -14.68 12.79 -1.07
C PHE A 183 -15.46 12.42 0.20
N ALA A 184 -14.80 11.78 1.16
CA ALA A 184 -15.42 11.38 2.42
C ALA A 184 -15.89 12.59 3.24
N ASP A 185 -15.08 13.65 3.32
CA ASP A 185 -15.43 14.88 4.02
C ASP A 185 -16.63 15.59 3.38
N ASN A 186 -16.70 15.62 2.04
CA ASN A 186 -17.75 16.34 1.32
C ASN A 186 -19.11 15.61 1.30
N ARG A 187 -19.12 14.27 1.26
CA ARG A 187 -20.36 13.52 0.99
C ARG A 187 -20.87 12.68 2.14
N SER A 188 -20.08 12.52 3.21
CA SER A 188 -20.25 11.49 4.23
C SER A 188 -20.27 10.08 3.63
N LEU A 189 -19.59 9.11 4.25
CA LEU A 189 -19.61 7.71 3.81
C LEU A 189 -20.96 7.02 4.10
N ARG A 190 -22.07 7.59 3.62
CA ARG A 190 -23.43 7.04 3.79
C ARG A 190 -23.65 5.82 2.92
N ARG A 191 -24.01 4.71 3.57
CA ARG A 191 -24.33 3.40 2.99
C ARG A 191 -25.26 3.52 1.77
N GLY A 192 -24.89 2.85 0.67
CA GLY A 192 -25.77 2.59 -0.46
C GLY A 192 -25.94 3.72 -1.47
N ARG A 193 -25.21 4.84 -1.35
CA ARG A 193 -25.22 5.93 -2.35
C ARG A 193 -23.95 6.01 -3.21
N HIS A 194 -23.08 5.00 -3.13
CA HIS A 194 -21.69 5.11 -3.58
C HIS A 194 -21.47 4.94 -5.09
N LEU A 195 -22.41 4.30 -5.80
CA LEU A 195 -22.30 4.21 -7.25
C LEU A 195 -22.66 5.58 -7.87
N ARG A 196 -21.64 6.27 -8.39
CA ARG A 196 -21.82 7.46 -9.23
C ARG A 196 -22.76 7.11 -10.39
N PRO A 197 -23.58 8.05 -10.91
CA PRO A 197 -24.43 7.77 -12.07
C PRO A 197 -23.66 7.13 -13.24
N ALA A 198 -22.50 7.68 -13.59
CA ALA A 198 -21.60 7.11 -14.60
C ALA A 198 -21.14 5.67 -14.29
N GLN A 199 -20.91 5.31 -13.02
CA GLN A 199 -20.55 3.94 -12.64
C GLN A 199 -21.74 2.98 -12.69
N ARG A 200 -22.98 3.48 -12.54
CA ARG A 200 -24.18 2.65 -12.72
C ARG A 200 -24.43 2.31 -14.18
N GLU A 201 -24.03 3.19 -15.09
CA GLU A 201 -24.10 2.95 -16.53
C GLU A 201 -23.14 1.83 -16.96
N LEU A 202 -22.01 1.69 -16.26
CA LEU A 202 -21.02 0.61 -16.48
C LEU A 202 -21.45 -0.76 -15.94
N LEU A 203 -22.57 -0.86 -15.22
CA LEU A 203 -23.06 -2.16 -14.76
C LEU A 203 -23.62 -2.96 -15.93
N SER A 204 -23.37 -4.26 -15.92
CA SER A 204 -24.09 -5.20 -16.80
C SER A 204 -25.59 -5.19 -16.50
N ASP A 205 -26.40 -5.62 -17.46
CA ASP A 205 -27.87 -5.62 -17.30
C ASP A 205 -28.30 -6.57 -16.17
N ASP A 206 -27.63 -7.71 -16.00
CA ASP A 206 -27.84 -8.62 -14.87
C ASP A 206 -27.54 -7.95 -13.52
N GLN A 207 -26.42 -7.23 -13.41
CA GLN A 207 -26.07 -6.48 -12.19
C GLN A 207 -27.08 -5.37 -11.90
N LYS A 208 -27.58 -4.69 -12.94
CA LYS A 208 -28.65 -3.68 -12.80
C LYS A 208 -29.93 -4.33 -12.27
N GLN A 209 -30.31 -5.49 -12.80
CA GLN A 209 -31.49 -6.24 -12.36
C GLN A 209 -31.35 -6.72 -10.91
N GLN A 210 -30.18 -7.23 -10.52
CA GLN A 210 -29.90 -7.62 -9.14
C GLN A 210 -29.97 -6.43 -8.18
N LEU A 211 -29.40 -5.28 -8.58
CA LEU A 211 -29.49 -4.05 -7.80
C LEU A 211 -30.95 -3.58 -7.63
N GLN A 212 -31.77 -3.71 -8.67
CA GLN A 212 -33.22 -3.42 -8.59
C GLN A 212 -33.93 -4.38 -7.64
N SER A 213 -33.65 -5.68 -7.70
CA SER A 213 -34.21 -6.69 -6.79
C SER A 213 -33.91 -6.37 -5.32
N ILE A 214 -32.65 -6.02 -4.99
CA ILE A 214 -32.25 -5.64 -3.63
C ILE A 214 -33.00 -4.38 -3.16
N LYS A 215 -33.19 -3.39 -4.05
CA LYS A 215 -33.95 -2.18 -3.72
C LYS A 215 -35.42 -2.49 -3.43
N GLN A 216 -36.05 -3.35 -4.23
CA GLN A 216 -37.43 -3.79 -4.02
C GLN A 216 -37.56 -4.53 -2.69
N ALA A 217 -36.65 -5.44 -2.38
CA ALA A 217 -36.63 -6.16 -1.10
C ALA A 217 -36.49 -5.20 0.09
N GLN A 218 -35.56 -4.23 0.03
CA GLN A 218 -35.41 -3.22 1.08
C GLN A 218 -36.67 -2.37 1.28
N HIS A 219 -37.37 -2.04 0.20
CA HIS A 219 -38.62 -1.30 0.27
C HIS A 219 -39.70 -2.10 1.00
N LEU A 220 -39.85 -3.39 0.67
CA LEU A 220 -40.79 -4.29 1.35
C LEU A 220 -40.48 -4.43 2.85
N PHE A 221 -39.21 -4.60 3.22
CA PHE A 221 -38.80 -4.66 4.62
C PHE A 221 -39.14 -3.39 5.40
N ARG A 222 -38.97 -2.19 4.81
CA ARG A 222 -39.35 -0.94 5.47
C ARG A 222 -40.86 -0.82 5.69
N GLN A 223 -41.66 -1.29 4.73
CA GLN A 223 -43.12 -1.29 4.86
C GLN A 223 -43.60 -2.22 5.98
N GLN A 224 -42.97 -3.39 6.11
CA GLN A 224 -43.29 -4.33 7.19
C GLN A 224 -42.99 -3.74 8.58
N LEU A 225 -41.92 -2.94 8.70
CA LEU A 225 -41.54 -2.29 9.97
C LEU A 225 -42.49 -1.17 10.44
N HIS A 226 -43.35 -0.65 9.56
CA HIS A 226 -44.26 0.48 9.87
C HIS A 226 -45.71 0.05 10.03
N LYS A 227 -46.02 -1.24 10.11
CA LYS A 227 -47.36 -1.67 10.54
C LYS A 227 -47.42 -1.49 12.06
N PRO A 228 -48.18 -0.49 12.59
CA PRO A 228 -48.41 -0.40 14.03
C PRO A 228 -49.24 -1.62 14.45
N ASP A 229 -48.87 -2.21 15.58
CA ASP A 229 -49.64 -3.27 16.24
C ASP A 229 -51.02 -2.77 16.69
#